data_AF-A0A314URK2-F1
#
_entry.id   AF-A0A314URK2-F1
#
_cell.length_a   1.000
_cell.length_b   1.000
_cell.length_c   1.000
_cell.angle_alpha   90.00
_cell.angle_beta   90.00
_cell.angle_gamma   90.00
#
_symmetry.space_group_name_H-M   'P 1'
#
loop_
_entity.id
_entity.type
_entity.pdbx_description
1 polymer ?
#
loop_
_entity_poly.entity_id
_entity_poly.type
_entity_poly.pdbx_seq_one_letter_code
_entity_poly.pdbx_strand_id
1 'polypeptide(L)'
;MEWIDGIKLTDDVGLKMAGLNRKKLIDQGLYCSLRQLLEVGFFHADPHPGNLVATNSGALVYFDFGMMGEIPRHYRVGLIQVLVHFVNRDSLGLANDFLSLGFIPEGVDVQSVADALQASFSDRTRQSQDFQGIMDQLYDIMYGFNFSLPPDYALVIRALGSLEGTAKVLDPAFKVIESSYPFVIGRLLADPNPDMRRILRQLLIRNDGSIRWNRLERLIAAISEQASESAEEHPSSGESSPNPLRSKSFDMHAVVAATEDLLRFILSEKGQRVRVFLVRDIIHAADAFLQDEVVGCMFDEKPEARGSPESEGHDTLKRVVNGFRYLRQAVKLAPEVWTEMLVRMALTPEVHRFTLDILSSLIIHLKGKIPETTWEYLALKMNRGILVEQMLCGEVEGEARSFKNSFDHGHGALNGTPAYASCPYRKGIEVNQRKLENPKALIY
;
A
#
# COMPACT_ATOMS: atom_id res chain seq x y z
N MET A 1 4.50 -35.86 -23.75
CA MET A 1 3.63 -35.64 -22.57
C MET A 1 3.70 -36.89 -21.72
N GLU A 2 3.74 -36.71 -20.40
CA GLU A 2 3.59 -37.81 -19.44
C GLU A 2 2.10 -38.04 -19.17
N TRP A 3 1.72 -39.28 -18.82
CA TRP A 3 0.35 -39.58 -18.41
C TRP A 3 0.12 -39.11 -16.98
N ILE A 4 -0.98 -38.41 -16.72
CA ILE A 4 -1.36 -37.93 -15.39
C ILE A 4 -2.82 -38.28 -15.13
N ASP A 5 -3.08 -38.97 -14.02
CA ASP A 5 -4.44 -39.21 -13.55
C ASP A 5 -4.98 -37.95 -12.85
N GLY A 6 -6.16 -37.51 -13.25
CA GLY A 6 -6.77 -36.29 -12.73
C GLY A 6 -8.30 -36.34 -12.72
N ILE A 7 -8.86 -35.61 -11.76
CA ILE A 7 -10.29 -35.39 -11.58
C ILE A 7 -10.66 -34.13 -12.37
N LYS A 8 -11.69 -34.22 -13.21
CA LYS A 8 -12.18 -33.05 -13.95
C LYS A 8 -12.69 -31.99 -12.99
N LEU A 9 -12.45 -30.72 -13.29
CA LEU A 9 -12.95 -29.62 -12.45
C LEU A 9 -14.49 -29.54 -12.41
N THR A 10 -15.16 -30.10 -13.42
CA THR A 10 -16.63 -30.23 -13.48
C THR A 10 -17.17 -31.41 -12.67
N ASP A 11 -16.32 -32.31 -12.16
CA ASP A 11 -16.73 -33.48 -11.37
C ASP A 11 -16.83 -33.13 -9.88
N ASP A 12 -17.96 -32.54 -9.51
CA ASP A 12 -18.25 -32.12 -8.12
C ASP A 12 -18.11 -33.28 -7.11
N VAL A 13 -18.53 -34.48 -7.51
CA VAL A 13 -18.52 -35.67 -6.66
C VAL A 13 -17.10 -36.18 -6.49
N GLY A 14 -16.34 -36.32 -7.58
CA GLY A 14 -14.93 -36.74 -7.54
C GLY A 14 -14.08 -35.80 -6.69
N LEU A 15 -14.24 -34.48 -6.85
CA LEU A 15 -13.50 -33.49 -6.06
C LEU A 15 -13.83 -33.58 -4.56
N LYS A 16 -15.09 -33.83 -4.20
CA LYS A 16 -15.52 -34.01 -2.81
C LYS A 16 -14.97 -35.30 -2.21
N MET A 17 -15.04 -36.42 -2.95
CA MET A 17 -14.52 -37.71 -2.49
C MET A 17 -13.01 -37.68 -2.27
N ALA A 18 -12.29 -36.93 -3.10
CA ALA A 18 -10.85 -36.72 -2.95
C ALA A 18 -10.48 -35.68 -1.86
N GLY A 19 -11.46 -35.05 -1.20
CA GLY A 19 -11.22 -34.08 -0.14
C GLY A 19 -10.52 -32.80 -0.62
N LEU A 20 -10.64 -32.45 -1.90
CA LEU A 20 -9.91 -31.33 -2.49
C LEU A 20 -10.53 -29.97 -2.12
N ASN A 21 -9.67 -29.04 -1.71
CA ASN A 21 -10.10 -27.68 -1.40
C ASN A 21 -10.25 -26.86 -2.69
N ARG A 22 -11.50 -26.59 -3.08
CA ARG A 22 -11.85 -25.83 -4.29
C ARG A 22 -11.26 -24.44 -4.33
N LYS A 23 -11.28 -23.72 -3.20
CA LYS A 23 -10.69 -22.39 -3.10
C LYS A 23 -9.19 -22.43 -3.41
N LYS A 24 -8.47 -23.40 -2.84
CA LYS A 24 -7.03 -23.57 -3.13
C LYS A 24 -6.77 -23.85 -4.61
N LEU A 25 -7.62 -24.65 -5.28
CA LEU A 25 -7.49 -24.90 -6.73
C LEU A 25 -7.72 -23.61 -7.53
N ILE A 26 -8.76 -22.84 -7.21
CA ILE A 26 -9.02 -21.54 -7.85
C ILE A 26 -7.82 -20.61 -7.66
N ASP A 27 -7.32 -20.48 -6.42
CA ASP A 27 -6.19 -19.61 -6.09
C ASP A 27 -4.92 -20.02 -6.87
N GLN A 28 -4.65 -21.33 -6.99
CA GLN A 28 -3.56 -21.86 -7.80
C GLN A 28 -3.68 -21.51 -9.28
N GLY A 29 -4.87 -21.74 -9.87
CA GLY A 29 -5.12 -21.48 -11.28
C GLY A 29 -5.04 -20.00 -11.61
N LEU A 30 -5.63 -19.16 -10.76
CA LEU A 30 -5.58 -17.71 -10.86
C LEU A 30 -4.13 -17.20 -10.77
N TYR A 31 -3.39 -17.60 -9.73
CA TYR A 31 -2.01 -17.18 -9.55
C TYR A 31 -1.12 -17.61 -10.73
N CYS A 32 -1.23 -18.86 -11.17
CA CYS A 32 -0.49 -19.39 -12.31
C CYS A 32 -0.77 -18.55 -13.58
N SER A 33 -2.04 -18.31 -13.87
CA SER A 33 -2.47 -17.55 -15.05
C SER A 33 -2.02 -16.09 -15.01
N LEU A 34 -2.15 -15.42 -13.85
CA LEU A 34 -1.70 -14.04 -13.69
C LEU A 34 -0.18 -13.91 -13.75
N ARG A 35 0.57 -14.89 -13.23
CA ARG A 35 2.03 -14.95 -13.35
C ARG A 35 2.46 -15.10 -14.81
N GLN A 36 1.87 -16.08 -15.50
CA GLN A 36 2.08 -16.26 -16.94
C GLN A 36 1.83 -14.96 -17.72
N LEU A 37 0.69 -14.30 -17.44
CA LEU A 37 0.25 -13.11 -18.15
C LEU A 37 1.07 -11.85 -17.82
N LEU A 38 1.23 -11.52 -16.53
CA LEU A 38 1.73 -10.21 -16.08
C LEU A 38 3.22 -10.24 -15.69
N GLU A 39 3.79 -11.39 -15.33
CA GLU A 39 5.18 -11.52 -14.89
C GLU A 39 6.09 -12.16 -15.96
N VAL A 40 5.63 -13.23 -16.61
CA VAL A 40 6.40 -13.91 -17.66
C VAL A 40 6.14 -13.27 -19.02
N GLY A 41 4.87 -13.07 -19.37
CA GLY A 41 4.44 -12.60 -20.70
C GLY A 41 4.28 -13.71 -21.73
N PHE A 42 4.25 -14.98 -21.30
CA PHE A 42 3.87 -16.14 -22.11
C PHE A 42 2.76 -16.87 -21.35
N PHE A 43 1.58 -16.98 -21.94
CA PHE A 43 0.37 -17.36 -21.22
C PHE A 43 -0.56 -18.27 -21.99
N HIS A 44 -1.31 -19.07 -21.25
CA HIS A 44 -2.38 -19.89 -21.80
C HIS A 44 -3.61 -19.02 -22.07
N ALA A 45 -4.01 -18.90 -23.33
CA ALA A 45 -5.10 -18.02 -23.74
C ALA A 45 -6.51 -18.61 -23.56
N ASP A 46 -6.61 -19.89 -23.20
CA ASP A 46 -7.90 -20.57 -22.98
C ASP A 46 -7.89 -21.63 -21.85
N PRO A 47 -7.67 -21.23 -20.58
CA PRO A 47 -7.65 -22.15 -19.44
C PRO A 47 -9.06 -22.63 -19.03
N HIS A 48 -9.82 -23.21 -19.96
CA HIS A 48 -11.19 -23.70 -19.71
C HIS A 48 -11.19 -25.06 -18.97
N PRO A 49 -12.32 -25.51 -18.36
CA PRO A 49 -12.35 -26.73 -17.55
C PRO A 49 -12.02 -28.02 -18.32
N GLY A 50 -12.05 -27.96 -19.65
CA GLY A 50 -11.72 -29.08 -20.53
C GLY A 50 -10.22 -29.26 -20.75
N ASN A 51 -9.40 -28.28 -20.35
CA ASN A 51 -7.93 -28.31 -20.47
C ASN A 51 -7.24 -28.44 -19.09
N LEU A 52 -8.03 -28.61 -18.03
CA LEU A 52 -7.59 -28.62 -16.64
C LEU A 52 -8.17 -29.80 -15.88
N VAL A 53 -7.30 -30.51 -15.17
CA VAL A 53 -7.69 -31.52 -14.16
C VAL A 53 -6.98 -31.25 -12.84
N ALA A 54 -7.60 -31.66 -11.75
CA ALA A 54 -7.00 -31.67 -10.43
C ALA A 54 -6.47 -33.06 -10.10
N THR A 55 -5.23 -33.17 -9.65
CA THR A 55 -4.70 -34.44 -9.13
C THR A 55 -5.30 -34.75 -7.75
N ASN A 56 -5.21 -36.01 -7.31
CA ASN A 56 -5.58 -36.41 -5.94
C ASN A 56 -4.77 -35.67 -4.85
N SER A 57 -3.58 -35.16 -5.20
CA SER A 57 -2.75 -34.33 -4.32
C SER A 57 -3.15 -32.85 -4.29
N GLY A 58 -4.14 -32.44 -5.08
CA GLY A 58 -4.62 -31.07 -5.15
C GLY A 58 -3.73 -30.12 -5.96
N ALA A 59 -3.05 -30.63 -6.99
CA ALA A 59 -2.37 -29.83 -8.00
C ALA A 59 -3.25 -29.69 -9.25
N LEU A 60 -3.19 -28.53 -9.91
CA LEU A 60 -3.81 -28.32 -11.22
C LEU A 60 -2.84 -28.71 -12.34
N VAL A 61 -3.35 -29.44 -13.33
CA VAL A 61 -2.60 -29.90 -14.50
C VAL A 61 -3.23 -29.37 -15.78
N TYR A 62 -2.40 -28.73 -16.60
CA TYR A 62 -2.70 -28.36 -17.97
C TYR A 62 -2.26 -29.50 -18.89
N PHE A 63 -3.09 -29.88 -19.86
CA PHE A 63 -2.74 -30.91 -20.84
C PHE A 63 -3.01 -30.51 -22.30
N ASP A 64 -3.61 -29.35 -22.51
CA ASP A 64 -3.65 -28.69 -23.82
C ASP A 64 -2.85 -27.39 -23.73
N PHE A 65 -2.09 -27.09 -24.78
CA PHE A 65 -1.31 -25.88 -24.98
C PHE A 65 -1.49 -25.34 -26.41
N GLY A 66 -2.57 -25.69 -27.09
CA GLY A 66 -2.86 -25.29 -28.46
C GLY A 66 -3.15 -23.80 -28.64
N MET A 67 -3.49 -23.11 -27.56
CA MET A 67 -3.73 -21.65 -27.55
C MET A 67 -2.84 -20.97 -26.51
N MET A 68 -1.61 -20.66 -26.92
CA MET A 68 -0.66 -19.86 -26.17
C MET A 68 -0.51 -18.47 -26.80
N GLY A 69 -0.32 -17.46 -25.96
CA GLY A 69 -0.05 -16.09 -26.38
C GLY A 69 1.23 -15.55 -25.77
N GLU A 70 1.84 -14.60 -26.46
CA GLU A 70 2.94 -13.79 -25.94
C GLU A 70 2.47 -12.35 -25.81
N ILE A 71 2.91 -11.67 -24.74
CA ILE A 71 2.62 -10.26 -24.53
C ILE A 71 3.88 -9.51 -24.04
N PRO A 72 4.38 -8.57 -24.85
CA PRO A 72 5.52 -7.73 -24.49
C PRO A 72 5.36 -7.00 -23.15
N ARG A 73 6.48 -6.72 -22.48
CA ARG A 73 6.50 -6.08 -21.15
C ARG A 73 5.75 -4.75 -21.11
N HIS A 74 5.87 -3.90 -22.13
CA HIS A 74 5.22 -2.59 -22.15
C HIS A 74 3.69 -2.72 -22.15
N TYR A 75 3.14 -3.68 -22.91
CA TYR A 75 1.70 -3.97 -22.89
C TYR A 75 1.23 -4.56 -21.56
N ARG A 76 2.06 -5.38 -20.89
CA ARG A 76 1.75 -5.89 -19.54
C ARG A 76 1.69 -4.79 -18.48
N VAL A 77 2.62 -3.85 -18.52
CA VAL A 77 2.58 -2.67 -17.64
C VAL A 77 1.33 -1.84 -17.94
N GLY A 78 0.97 -1.70 -19.22
CA GLY A 78 -0.29 -1.10 -19.66
C GLY A 78 -1.55 -1.78 -19.09
N LEU A 79 -1.60 -3.12 -19.08
CA LEU A 79 -2.70 -3.87 -18.48
C LEU A 79 -2.85 -3.60 -16.98
N ILE A 80 -1.72 -3.55 -16.26
CA ILE A 80 -1.71 -3.25 -14.83
C ILE A 80 -2.20 -1.82 -14.58
N GLN A 81 -1.78 -0.86 -15.42
CA GLN A 81 -2.24 0.53 -15.36
C GLN A 81 -3.75 0.64 -15.59
N VAL A 82 -4.27 0.00 -16.65
CA VAL A 82 -5.70 -0.06 -16.97
C VAL A 82 -6.50 -0.61 -15.80
N LEU A 83 -6.04 -1.72 -15.20
CA LEU A 83 -6.69 -2.32 -14.06
C LEU A 83 -6.70 -1.39 -12.84
N VAL A 84 -5.60 -0.68 -12.57
CA VAL A 84 -5.51 0.29 -11.46
C VAL A 84 -6.47 1.45 -11.68
N HIS A 85 -6.52 2.05 -12.88
CA HIS A 85 -7.46 3.14 -13.17
C HIS A 85 -8.92 2.66 -13.12
N PHE A 86 -9.22 1.47 -13.64
CA PHE A 86 -10.55 0.85 -13.56
C PHE A 86 -10.99 0.65 -12.10
N VAL A 87 -10.15 0.02 -11.27
CA VAL A 87 -10.44 -0.23 -9.84
C VAL A 87 -10.56 1.07 -9.04
N ASN A 88 -9.83 2.11 -9.45
CA ASN A 88 -9.93 3.45 -8.87
C ASN A 88 -11.12 4.27 -9.36
N ARG A 89 -11.86 3.78 -10.36
CA ARG A 89 -12.88 4.52 -11.11
C ARG A 89 -12.35 5.85 -11.64
N ASP A 90 -11.08 5.85 -12.05
CA ASP A 90 -10.43 6.99 -12.69
C ASP A 90 -10.70 6.94 -14.19
N SER A 91 -11.84 7.51 -14.60
CA SER A 91 -12.28 7.47 -16.00
C SER A 91 -11.34 8.23 -16.93
N LEU A 92 -10.76 9.34 -16.46
CA LEU A 92 -9.79 10.10 -17.24
C LEU A 92 -8.47 9.33 -17.38
N GLY A 93 -7.97 8.73 -16.30
CA GLY A 93 -6.79 7.87 -16.35
C GLY A 93 -7.00 6.70 -17.32
N LEU A 94 -8.15 6.03 -17.24
CA LEU A 94 -8.50 4.91 -18.11
C LEU A 94 -8.64 5.31 -19.59
N ALA A 95 -9.23 6.47 -19.88
CA ALA A 95 -9.32 7.01 -21.24
C ALA A 95 -7.92 7.30 -21.82
N ASN A 96 -7.02 7.87 -21.01
CA ASN A 96 -5.63 8.09 -21.41
C ASN A 96 -4.88 6.77 -21.64
N ASP A 97 -5.15 5.73 -20.86
CA ASP A 97 -4.57 4.40 -21.10
C ASP A 97 -5.03 3.84 -22.45
N PHE A 98 -6.33 3.94 -22.76
CA PHE A 98 -6.86 3.49 -24.05
C PHE A 98 -6.21 4.21 -25.23
N LEU A 99 -5.98 5.52 -25.11
CA LEU A 99 -5.24 6.25 -26.14
C LEU A 99 -3.78 5.77 -26.23
N SER A 100 -3.09 5.67 -25.09
CA SER A 100 -1.67 5.31 -25.02
C SER A 100 -1.39 3.89 -25.52
N LEU A 101 -2.36 2.99 -25.37
CA LEU A 101 -2.29 1.61 -25.84
C LEU A 101 -2.72 1.46 -27.32
N GLY A 102 -3.12 2.54 -27.96
CA GLY A 102 -3.61 2.53 -29.35
C GLY A 102 -4.99 1.88 -29.48
N PHE A 103 -5.76 1.79 -28.40
CA PHE A 103 -7.09 1.23 -28.43
C PHE A 103 -8.12 2.18 -29.03
N ILE A 104 -7.88 3.48 -28.94
CA ILE A 104 -8.66 4.50 -29.63
C ILE A 104 -7.75 5.28 -30.58
N PRO A 105 -8.27 5.76 -31.74
CA PRO A 105 -7.48 6.53 -32.69
C PRO A 105 -6.89 7.82 -32.10
N GLU A 106 -5.73 8.24 -32.63
CA GLU A 106 -5.19 9.56 -32.36
C GLU A 106 -6.17 10.66 -32.81
N GLY A 107 -6.30 11.72 -32.01
CA GLY A 107 -7.20 12.85 -32.29
C GLY A 107 -8.62 12.70 -31.74
N VAL A 108 -8.97 11.55 -31.15
CA VAL A 108 -10.20 11.43 -30.35
C VAL A 108 -10.11 12.33 -29.12
N ASP A 109 -11.21 13.02 -28.79
CA ASP A 109 -11.30 13.79 -27.55
C ASP A 109 -11.33 12.85 -26.34
N VAL A 110 -10.22 12.77 -25.63
CA VAL A 110 -10.05 11.95 -24.42
C VAL A 110 -11.05 12.32 -23.34
N GLN A 111 -11.45 13.59 -23.26
CA GLN A 111 -12.43 14.02 -22.25
C GLN A 111 -13.80 13.42 -22.53
N SER A 112 -14.25 13.42 -23.78
CA SER A 112 -15.50 12.75 -24.18
C SER A 112 -15.50 11.25 -23.84
N VAL A 113 -14.37 10.56 -24.03
CA VAL A 113 -14.22 9.14 -23.63
C VAL A 113 -14.31 8.99 -22.11
N ALA A 114 -13.63 9.87 -21.37
CA ALA A 114 -13.64 9.86 -19.90
C ALA A 114 -15.05 10.12 -19.33
N ASP A 115 -15.83 11.01 -19.96
CA ASP A 115 -17.20 11.31 -19.56
C ASP A 115 -18.12 10.10 -19.80
N ALA A 116 -17.96 9.41 -20.94
CA ALA A 116 -18.69 8.18 -21.24
C ALA A 116 -18.35 7.05 -20.26
N LEU A 117 -17.06 6.88 -19.92
CA LEU A 117 -16.61 5.93 -18.90
C LEU A 117 -17.18 6.28 -17.52
N GLN A 118 -17.19 7.56 -17.15
CA GLN A 118 -17.75 8.02 -15.88
C GLN A 118 -19.26 7.75 -15.79
N ALA A 119 -20.00 7.98 -16.88
CA ALA A 119 -21.42 7.68 -16.96
C ALA A 119 -21.67 6.17 -16.80
N SER A 120 -20.89 5.32 -17.47
CA SER A 120 -20.96 3.86 -17.35
C SER A 120 -20.68 3.39 -15.92
N PHE A 121 -19.66 3.93 -15.25
CA PHE A 121 -19.37 3.60 -13.86
C PHE A 121 -20.47 4.03 -12.87
N SER A 122 -21.22 5.08 -13.22
CA SER A 122 -22.29 5.63 -12.38
C SER A 122 -23.62 4.90 -12.54
N ASP A 123 -23.79 4.16 -13.64
CA ASP A 123 -25.00 3.39 -13.91
C ASP A 123 -25.10 2.18 -12.97
N ARG A 124 -26.03 2.25 -12.02
CA ARG A 124 -26.27 1.18 -11.03
C ARG A 124 -26.96 -0.04 -11.64
N THR A 125 -27.63 0.11 -12.78
CA THR A 125 -28.37 -0.98 -13.44
C THR A 125 -27.45 -1.99 -14.12
N ARG A 126 -26.23 -1.57 -14.46
CA ARG A 126 -25.24 -2.40 -15.16
C ARG A 126 -24.21 -3.05 -14.24
N GLN A 127 -24.32 -2.94 -12.92
CA GLN A 127 -23.31 -3.33 -11.91
C GLN A 127 -22.95 -4.82 -11.79
N SER A 128 -23.06 -5.64 -12.85
CA SER A 128 -22.34 -6.90 -12.83
C SER A 128 -20.85 -6.63 -12.65
N GLN A 129 -20.26 -7.31 -11.67
CA GLN A 129 -18.83 -7.22 -11.35
C GLN A 129 -18.05 -8.42 -11.89
N ASP A 130 -18.73 -9.27 -12.64
CA ASP A 130 -18.12 -10.41 -13.30
C ASP A 130 -17.50 -9.96 -14.63
N PHE A 131 -16.55 -10.73 -15.15
CA PHE A 131 -15.73 -10.29 -16.28
C PHE A 131 -16.58 -9.97 -17.51
N GLN A 132 -17.57 -10.82 -17.80
CA GLN A 132 -18.47 -10.62 -18.94
C GLN A 132 -19.25 -9.31 -18.81
N GLY A 133 -19.85 -9.05 -17.64
CA GLY A 133 -20.61 -7.82 -17.44
C GLY A 133 -19.76 -6.55 -17.51
N ILE A 134 -18.50 -6.60 -17.09
CA ILE A 134 -17.54 -5.50 -17.27
C ILE A 134 -17.25 -5.29 -18.77
N MET A 135 -17.04 -6.36 -19.54
CA MET A 135 -16.82 -6.26 -20.98
C MET A 135 -18.05 -5.71 -21.70
N ASP A 136 -19.25 -6.12 -21.31
CA ASP A 136 -20.52 -5.62 -21.86
C ASP A 136 -20.72 -4.14 -21.56
N GLN A 137 -20.36 -3.66 -20.35
CA GLN A 137 -20.39 -2.23 -20.00
C GLN A 137 -19.45 -1.38 -20.87
N LEU A 138 -18.30 -1.94 -21.25
CA LEU A 138 -17.31 -1.26 -22.08
C LEU A 138 -17.68 -1.29 -23.56
N TYR A 139 -18.50 -2.25 -24.00
CA TYR A 139 -18.86 -2.42 -25.42
C TYR A 139 -19.48 -1.18 -26.05
N ASP A 140 -20.40 -0.51 -25.36
CA ASP A 140 -21.05 0.72 -25.85
C ASP A 140 -20.02 1.84 -26.09
N ILE A 141 -19.02 1.94 -25.22
CA ILE A 141 -17.92 2.91 -25.33
C ILE A 141 -17.00 2.52 -26.47
N MET A 142 -16.68 1.23 -26.60
CA MET A 142 -15.84 0.72 -27.67
C MET A 142 -16.44 1.03 -29.05
N TYR A 143 -17.75 0.83 -29.21
CA TYR A 143 -18.45 1.15 -30.44
C TYR A 143 -18.51 2.65 -30.71
N GLY A 144 -18.79 3.47 -29.69
CA GLY A 144 -18.93 4.92 -29.82
C GLY A 144 -17.64 5.66 -30.18
N PHE A 145 -16.47 5.10 -29.85
CA PHE A 145 -15.17 5.75 -30.05
C PHE A 145 -14.23 5.01 -31.01
N ASN A 146 -14.77 4.18 -31.92
CA ASN A 146 -14.01 3.44 -32.93
C ASN A 146 -12.84 2.64 -32.35
N PHE A 147 -13.12 1.96 -31.25
CA PHE A 147 -12.09 1.23 -30.50
C PHE A 147 -11.55 0.05 -31.31
N SER A 148 -10.23 -0.10 -31.34
CA SER A 148 -9.54 -1.18 -32.02
C SER A 148 -8.65 -1.93 -31.03
N LEU A 149 -8.99 -3.17 -30.74
CA LEU A 149 -8.17 -4.02 -29.87
C LEU A 149 -7.04 -4.68 -30.68
N PRO A 150 -5.77 -4.46 -30.32
CA PRO A 150 -4.68 -5.21 -30.90
C PRO A 150 -4.85 -6.72 -30.62
N PRO A 151 -4.41 -7.62 -31.54
CA PRO A 151 -4.62 -9.07 -31.42
C PRO A 151 -4.15 -9.67 -30.08
N ASP A 152 -3.02 -9.20 -29.56
CA ASP A 152 -2.45 -9.69 -28.29
C ASP A 152 -3.42 -9.48 -27.13
N TYR A 153 -4.14 -8.35 -27.11
CA TYR A 153 -5.13 -8.03 -26.08
C TYR A 153 -6.42 -8.85 -26.20
N ALA A 154 -6.79 -9.25 -27.42
CA ALA A 154 -7.93 -10.13 -27.61
C ALA A 154 -7.68 -11.51 -26.97
N LEU A 155 -6.45 -12.02 -27.02
CA LEU A 155 -6.06 -13.25 -26.32
C LEU A 155 -6.11 -13.08 -24.80
N VAL A 156 -5.72 -11.92 -24.26
CA VAL A 156 -5.83 -11.62 -22.83
C VAL A 156 -7.28 -11.62 -22.36
N ILE A 157 -8.18 -10.97 -23.10
CA ILE A 157 -9.62 -10.94 -22.80
C ILE A 157 -10.18 -12.37 -22.78
N ARG A 158 -9.81 -13.20 -23.77
CA ARG A 158 -10.20 -14.61 -23.81
C ARG A 158 -9.67 -15.38 -22.60
N ALA A 159 -8.40 -15.20 -22.25
CA ALA A 159 -7.76 -15.89 -21.13
C ALA A 159 -8.47 -15.59 -19.81
N LEU A 160 -8.78 -14.31 -19.54
CA LEU A 160 -9.46 -13.88 -18.32
C LEU A 160 -10.91 -14.36 -18.27
N GLY A 161 -11.64 -14.30 -19.39
CA GLY A 161 -13.01 -14.81 -19.48
C GLY A 161 -13.09 -16.33 -19.28
N SER A 162 -12.19 -17.07 -19.92
CA SER A 162 -12.09 -18.53 -19.78
C SER A 162 -11.68 -18.93 -18.36
N LEU A 163 -10.72 -18.22 -17.76
CA LEU A 163 -10.32 -18.42 -16.38
C LEU A 163 -11.47 -18.17 -15.38
N GLU A 164 -12.23 -17.08 -15.55
CA GLU A 164 -13.39 -16.82 -14.70
C GLU A 164 -14.47 -17.88 -14.89
N GLY A 165 -14.76 -18.26 -16.13
CA GLY A 165 -15.70 -19.34 -16.44
C GLY A 165 -15.31 -20.66 -15.78
N THR A 166 -14.02 -21.01 -15.80
CA THR A 166 -13.49 -22.19 -15.11
C THR A 166 -13.63 -22.10 -13.60
N ALA A 167 -13.23 -20.98 -13.02
CA ALA A 167 -13.30 -20.79 -11.58
C ALA A 167 -14.76 -20.80 -11.08
N LYS A 168 -15.70 -20.28 -11.88
CA LYS A 168 -17.14 -20.31 -11.58
C LYS A 168 -17.76 -21.70 -11.51
N VAL A 169 -17.14 -22.72 -12.12
CA VAL A 169 -17.54 -24.12 -11.93
C VAL A 169 -17.32 -24.56 -10.48
N LEU A 170 -16.27 -24.05 -9.84
CA LEU A 170 -15.88 -24.40 -8.48
C LEU A 170 -16.47 -23.45 -7.42
N ASP A 171 -16.59 -22.17 -7.75
CA ASP A 171 -17.19 -21.11 -6.93
C ASP A 171 -18.03 -20.15 -7.80
N PRO A 172 -19.37 -20.29 -7.82
CA PRO A 172 -20.24 -19.44 -8.62
C PRO A 172 -20.15 -17.93 -8.34
N ALA A 173 -19.64 -17.53 -7.17
CA ALA A 173 -19.48 -16.14 -6.78
C ALA A 173 -18.13 -15.55 -7.20
N PHE A 174 -17.24 -16.36 -7.81
CA PHE A 174 -15.91 -15.94 -8.21
C PHE A 174 -15.92 -14.79 -9.23
N LYS A 175 -15.05 -13.81 -8.99
CA LYS A 175 -14.82 -12.65 -9.86
C LYS A 175 -13.33 -12.49 -10.10
N VAL A 176 -12.90 -12.59 -11.36
CA VAL A 176 -11.46 -12.63 -11.69
C VAL A 176 -10.77 -11.30 -11.38
N ILE A 177 -11.44 -10.18 -11.67
CA ILE A 177 -10.88 -8.83 -11.48
C ILE A 177 -10.63 -8.55 -9.99
N GLU A 178 -11.62 -8.82 -9.14
CA GLU A 178 -11.48 -8.64 -7.69
C GLU A 178 -10.40 -9.56 -7.10
N SER A 179 -10.40 -10.83 -7.50
CA SER A 179 -9.47 -11.84 -7.01
C SER A 179 -8.03 -11.60 -7.50
N SER A 180 -7.84 -10.91 -8.62
CA SER A 180 -6.51 -10.55 -9.15
C SER A 180 -5.79 -9.47 -8.34
N TYR A 181 -6.53 -8.70 -7.52
CA TYR A 181 -6.01 -7.51 -6.85
C TYR A 181 -4.77 -7.81 -5.96
N PRO A 182 -4.75 -8.84 -5.10
CA PRO A 182 -3.57 -9.16 -4.29
C PRO A 182 -2.33 -9.49 -5.14
N PHE A 183 -2.50 -10.18 -6.26
CA PHE A 183 -1.39 -10.50 -7.17
C PHE A 183 -0.82 -9.23 -7.80
N VAL A 184 -1.70 -8.34 -8.27
CA VAL A 184 -1.31 -7.07 -8.91
C VAL A 184 -0.56 -6.17 -7.93
N ILE A 185 -1.04 -6.12 -6.68
CA ILE A 185 -0.33 -5.48 -5.57
C ILE A 185 1.07 -6.08 -5.36
N GLY A 186 1.15 -7.42 -5.28
CA GLY A 186 2.41 -8.18 -5.31
C GLY A 186 3.37 -7.68 -6.36
N ARG A 187 2.88 -7.61 -7.59
CA ARG A 187 3.66 -7.21 -8.75
C ARG A 187 4.12 -5.75 -8.69
N LEU A 188 3.26 -4.83 -8.24
CA LEU A 188 3.57 -3.40 -8.07
C LEU A 188 4.62 -3.13 -6.99
N LEU A 189 4.59 -3.91 -5.91
CA LEU A 189 5.60 -3.83 -4.85
C LEU A 189 6.93 -4.44 -5.31
N ALA A 190 6.87 -5.59 -6.00
CA ALA A 190 8.03 -6.35 -6.46
C ALA A 190 8.82 -5.66 -7.59
N ASP A 191 8.15 -4.98 -8.53
CA ASP A 191 8.85 -4.34 -9.66
C ASP A 191 9.44 -2.97 -9.27
N PRO A 192 10.78 -2.78 -9.32
CA PRO A 192 11.39 -1.49 -9.03
C PRO A 192 11.27 -0.49 -10.19
N ASN A 193 10.72 -0.89 -11.35
CA ASN A 193 10.62 -0.02 -12.52
C ASN A 193 9.84 1.28 -12.21
N PRO A 194 10.29 2.45 -12.68
CA PRO A 194 9.65 3.74 -12.42
C PRO A 194 8.16 3.79 -12.77
N ASP A 195 7.72 3.12 -13.83
CA ASP A 195 6.30 3.06 -14.22
C ASP A 195 5.48 2.27 -13.20
N MET A 196 6.02 1.18 -12.69
CA MET A 196 5.36 0.36 -11.67
C MET A 196 5.27 1.11 -10.34
N ARG A 197 6.32 1.84 -9.97
CA ARG A 197 6.29 2.77 -8.82
C ARG A 197 5.25 3.87 -9.01
N ARG A 198 5.15 4.44 -10.21
CA ARG A 198 4.13 5.45 -10.55
C ARG A 198 2.71 4.88 -10.44
N ILE A 199 2.47 3.68 -10.97
CA ILE A 199 1.17 3.00 -10.88
C ILE A 199 0.80 2.72 -9.41
N LEU A 200 1.76 2.23 -8.61
CA LEU A 200 1.54 2.02 -7.17
C LEU A 200 1.14 3.31 -6.46
N ARG A 201 1.78 4.43 -6.79
CA ARG A 201 1.41 5.75 -6.25
C ARG A 201 -0.01 6.14 -6.66
N GLN A 202 -0.40 5.97 -7.93
CA GLN A 202 -1.76 6.26 -8.40
C GLN A 202 -2.83 5.36 -7.75
N LEU A 203 -2.45 4.14 -7.36
CA LEU A 203 -3.32 3.25 -6.62
C LEU A 203 -3.63 3.76 -5.20
N LEU A 204 -2.65 4.40 -4.55
CA LEU A 204 -2.75 4.83 -3.16
C LEU A 204 -3.13 6.31 -3.00
N ILE A 205 -2.78 7.16 -3.97
CA ILE A 205 -2.91 8.62 -3.90
C ILE A 205 -3.80 9.09 -5.06
N ARG A 206 -4.78 9.93 -4.75
CA ARG A 206 -5.65 10.59 -5.74
C ARG A 206 -4.92 11.73 -6.45
N ASN A 207 -5.42 12.14 -7.61
CA ASN A 207 -4.87 13.26 -8.38
C ASN A 207 -4.93 14.61 -7.62
N ASP A 208 -5.83 14.76 -6.63
CA ASP A 208 -5.90 15.93 -5.75
C ASP A 208 -4.84 15.92 -4.63
N GLY A 209 -4.16 14.79 -4.42
CA GLY A 209 -3.18 14.55 -3.36
C GLY A 209 -3.72 13.82 -2.13
N SER A 210 -5.03 13.57 -2.03
CA SER A 210 -5.60 12.82 -0.90
C SER A 210 -5.26 11.32 -0.96
N ILE A 211 -5.14 10.69 0.21
CA ILE A 211 -4.80 9.26 0.31
C ILE A 211 -6.07 8.41 0.27
N ARG A 212 -6.02 7.32 -0.49
CA ARG A 212 -7.05 6.29 -0.54
C ARG A 212 -6.83 5.32 0.62
N TRP A 213 -7.17 5.72 1.85
CA TRP A 213 -6.93 4.93 3.07
C TRP A 213 -7.44 3.48 3.00
N ASN A 214 -8.61 3.24 2.41
CA ASN A 214 -9.13 1.88 2.21
C ASN A 214 -8.22 1.00 1.33
N ARG A 215 -7.52 1.60 0.35
CA ARG A 215 -6.57 0.88 -0.52
C ARG A 215 -5.27 0.60 0.23
N LEU A 216 -4.80 1.57 1.02
CA LEU A 216 -3.64 1.40 1.88
C LEU A 216 -3.88 0.32 2.95
N GLU A 217 -5.03 0.33 3.62
CA GLU A 217 -5.38 -0.70 4.61
C GLU A 217 -5.38 -2.10 3.98
N ARG A 218 -6.03 -2.26 2.81
CA ARG A 218 -6.02 -3.53 2.06
C ARG A 218 -4.61 -3.96 1.64
N LEU A 219 -3.76 -3.02 1.26
CA LEU A 219 -2.36 -3.28 0.91
C LEU A 219 -1.59 -3.83 2.11
N ILE A 220 -1.65 -3.15 3.25
CA ILE A 220 -0.91 -3.56 4.45
C ILE A 220 -1.48 -4.89 5.01
N ALA A 221 -2.80 -5.07 4.97
CA ALA A 221 -3.45 -6.33 5.35
C ALA A 221 -2.96 -7.49 4.46
N ALA A 222 -2.90 -7.32 3.14
CA ALA A 222 -2.41 -8.35 2.22
C ALA A 222 -0.95 -8.73 2.49
N ILE A 223 -0.08 -7.75 2.76
CA ILE A 223 1.32 -7.99 3.14
C ILE A 223 1.39 -8.78 4.45
N SER A 224 0.56 -8.42 5.42
CA SER A 224 0.53 -9.02 6.76
C SER A 224 0.00 -10.46 6.77
N GLU A 225 -1.07 -10.74 6.03
CA GLU A 225 -1.70 -12.06 5.93
C GLU A 225 -0.75 -13.07 5.28
N GLN A 226 -0.15 -12.71 4.14
CA GLN A 226 0.77 -13.59 3.43
C GLN A 226 2.07 -13.86 4.19
N ALA A 227 2.50 -12.92 5.01
CA ALA A 227 3.69 -13.10 5.82
C ALA A 227 3.43 -13.93 7.08
N SER A 228 2.18 -13.98 7.57
CA SER A 228 1.79 -14.85 8.70
C SER A 228 1.68 -16.31 8.27
N GLU A 229 1.16 -16.58 7.06
CA GLU A 229 1.12 -17.94 6.48
C GLU A 229 2.53 -18.54 6.30
N SER A 230 3.56 -17.70 6.14
CA SER A 230 4.95 -18.16 6.02
C SER A 230 5.61 -18.57 7.34
N ALA A 231 5.03 -18.20 8.49
CA ALA A 231 5.61 -18.39 9.82
C ALA A 231 5.04 -19.60 10.60
N GLU A 232 3.89 -20.15 10.22
CA GLU A 232 3.18 -21.19 10.98
C GLU A 232 3.54 -22.65 10.63
N GLU A 233 4.45 -22.92 9.69
CA GLU A 233 4.80 -24.31 9.30
C GLU A 233 6.15 -24.80 9.88
N HIS A 234 6.07 -25.68 10.89
CA HIS A 234 7.19 -26.50 11.39
C HIS A 234 7.57 -27.62 10.38
N PRO A 235 8.86 -27.99 10.27
CA PRO A 235 9.29 -29.03 9.34
C PRO A 235 9.04 -30.43 9.93
N SER A 236 8.03 -31.14 9.43
CA SER A 236 7.92 -32.60 9.62
C SER A 236 8.23 -33.34 8.31
N SER A 237 9.37 -34.04 8.35
CA SER A 237 9.78 -35.21 7.56
C SER A 237 9.34 -35.33 6.09
N GLY A 238 10.31 -35.09 5.20
CA GLY A 238 10.77 -36.06 4.21
C GLY A 238 9.83 -36.46 3.08
N GLU A 239 9.80 -35.67 2.01
CA GLU A 239 10.02 -36.13 0.63
C GLU A 239 10.16 -34.91 -0.30
N SER A 240 11.21 -34.95 -1.13
CA SER A 240 11.69 -33.83 -1.91
C SER A 240 10.94 -33.69 -3.24
N SER A 241 10.09 -32.68 -3.33
CA SER A 241 9.91 -31.87 -4.53
C SER A 241 9.66 -30.44 -4.09
N PRO A 242 10.39 -29.44 -4.60
CA PRO A 242 10.15 -28.05 -4.23
C PRO A 242 8.75 -27.68 -4.73
N ASN A 243 7.79 -27.57 -3.81
CA ASN A 243 6.43 -27.18 -4.16
C ASN A 243 6.49 -25.77 -4.80
N PRO A 244 6.10 -25.58 -6.08
CA PRO A 244 6.20 -24.29 -6.78
C PRO A 244 5.38 -23.18 -6.11
N LEU A 245 4.45 -23.58 -5.23
CA LEU A 245 3.61 -22.73 -4.38
C LEU A 245 4.35 -22.02 -3.23
N ARG A 246 5.64 -22.32 -3.02
CA ARG A 246 6.46 -21.76 -1.93
C ARG A 246 6.85 -20.28 -2.13
N SER A 247 6.57 -19.68 -3.30
CA SER A 247 6.85 -18.27 -3.60
C SER A 247 5.72 -17.29 -3.22
N LYS A 248 4.88 -17.64 -2.24
CA LYS A 248 3.75 -16.80 -1.78
C LYS A 248 4.16 -15.65 -0.84
N SER A 249 5.42 -15.52 -0.47
CA SER A 249 5.89 -14.41 0.35
C SER A 249 6.15 -13.18 -0.52
N PHE A 250 5.54 -12.04 -0.19
CA PHE A 250 6.09 -10.76 -0.63
C PHE A 250 7.58 -10.70 -0.28
N ASP A 251 8.41 -10.32 -1.24
CA ASP A 251 9.79 -9.97 -0.94
C ASP A 251 9.78 -8.69 -0.07
N MET A 252 10.16 -8.83 1.19
CA MET A 252 10.13 -7.73 2.14
C MET A 252 11.11 -6.62 1.75
N HIS A 253 12.20 -6.92 1.04
CA HIS A 253 13.07 -5.88 0.48
C HIS A 253 12.32 -5.04 -0.57
N ALA A 254 11.52 -5.69 -1.42
CA ALA A 254 10.73 -4.99 -2.42
C ALA A 254 9.61 -4.15 -1.78
N VAL A 255 8.95 -4.67 -0.73
CA VAL A 255 7.95 -3.93 0.07
C VAL A 255 8.56 -2.71 0.72
N VAL A 256 9.71 -2.86 1.39
CA VAL A 256 10.41 -1.73 2.04
C VAL A 256 10.88 -0.72 1.01
N ALA A 257 11.44 -1.16 -0.12
CA ALA A 257 11.86 -0.26 -1.20
C ALA A 257 10.69 0.51 -1.82
N ALA A 258 9.53 -0.13 -1.99
CA ALA A 258 8.31 0.53 -2.46
C ALA A 258 7.79 1.56 -1.45
N THR A 259 7.85 1.22 -0.17
CA THR A 259 7.51 2.13 0.93
C THR A 259 8.43 3.34 0.96
N GLU A 260 9.74 3.11 0.81
CA GLU A 260 10.75 4.18 0.77
C GLU A 260 10.52 5.13 -0.41
N ASP A 261 10.24 4.61 -1.61
CA ASP A 261 9.91 5.42 -2.79
C ASP A 261 8.67 6.28 -2.57
N LEU A 262 7.60 5.71 -1.98
CA LEU A 262 6.38 6.44 -1.66
C LEU A 262 6.65 7.57 -0.65
N LEU A 263 7.42 7.30 0.40
CA LEU A 263 7.78 8.32 1.41
C LEU A 263 8.62 9.43 0.79
N ARG A 264 9.63 9.09 -0.02
CA ARG A 264 10.44 10.08 -0.75
C ARG A 264 9.59 10.94 -1.67
N PHE A 265 8.60 10.37 -2.34
CA PHE A 265 7.64 11.14 -3.14
C PHE A 265 6.85 12.13 -2.28
N ILE A 266 6.28 11.68 -1.16
CA ILE A 266 5.50 12.53 -0.24
C ILE A 266 6.36 13.70 0.28
N LEU A 267 7.62 13.45 0.59
CA LEU A 267 8.54 14.45 1.12
C LEU A 267 9.13 15.38 0.04
N SER A 268 9.01 15.03 -1.23
CA SER A 268 9.43 15.89 -2.34
C SER A 268 8.51 17.09 -2.55
N GLU A 269 8.94 18.07 -3.34
CA GLU A 269 8.10 19.18 -3.79
C GLU A 269 6.82 18.70 -4.51
N LYS A 270 6.91 17.61 -5.28
CA LYS A 270 5.74 17.02 -5.96
C LYS A 270 4.71 16.45 -4.99
N GLY A 271 5.14 16.06 -3.79
CA GLY A 271 4.31 15.54 -2.71
C GLY A 271 3.64 16.61 -1.84
N GLN A 272 3.85 17.90 -2.12
CA GLN A 272 3.36 18.99 -1.26
C GLN A 272 1.84 18.90 -0.97
N ARG A 273 1.02 18.63 -1.99
CA ARG A 273 -0.43 18.45 -1.80
C ARG A 273 -0.75 17.26 -0.89
N VAL A 274 -0.02 16.15 -1.06
CA VAL A 274 -0.19 14.95 -0.24
C VAL A 274 0.12 15.24 1.23
N ARG A 275 1.19 15.99 1.51
CA ARG A 275 1.52 16.43 2.88
C ARG A 275 0.41 17.25 3.52
N VAL A 276 -0.22 18.16 2.78
CA VAL A 276 -1.34 18.97 3.30
C VAL A 276 -2.52 18.08 3.68
N PHE A 277 -2.91 17.14 2.82
CA PHE A 277 -3.99 16.19 3.13
C PHE A 277 -3.61 15.24 4.27
N LEU A 278 -2.37 14.78 4.33
CA LEU A 278 -1.88 13.96 5.44
C LEU A 278 -1.98 14.68 6.79
N VAL A 279 -1.53 15.94 6.87
CA VAL A 279 -1.64 16.74 8.11
C VAL A 279 -3.11 16.92 8.48
N ARG A 280 -3.96 17.22 7.49
CA ARG A 280 -5.41 17.31 7.70
C ARG A 280 -5.96 16.00 8.26
N ASP A 281 -5.64 14.85 7.67
CA ASP A 281 -6.15 13.54 8.09
C ASP A 281 -5.64 13.18 9.50
N ILE A 282 -4.39 13.52 9.84
CA ILE A 282 -3.82 13.35 11.18
C ILE A 282 -4.60 14.18 12.21
N ILE A 283 -4.96 15.42 11.89
CA ILE A 283 -5.77 16.28 12.76
C ILE A 283 -7.17 15.69 12.96
N HIS A 284 -7.82 15.20 11.90
CA HIS A 284 -9.14 14.57 12.01
C HIS A 284 -9.08 13.28 12.85
N ALA A 285 -8.02 12.49 12.70
CA ALA A 285 -7.80 11.32 13.54
C ALA A 285 -7.64 11.74 15.01
N ALA A 286 -6.81 12.75 15.30
CA ALA A 286 -6.63 13.27 16.65
C ALA A 286 -7.94 13.78 17.25
N ASP A 287 -8.81 14.41 16.45
CA ASP A 287 -10.14 14.82 16.87
C ASP A 287 -11.05 13.65 17.23
N ALA A 288 -11.06 12.61 16.41
CA ALA A 288 -11.80 11.39 16.73
C ALA A 288 -11.28 10.75 18.02
N PHE A 289 -9.96 10.72 18.24
CA PHE A 289 -9.36 10.23 19.49
C PHE A 289 -9.75 11.05 20.72
N LEU A 290 -9.92 12.37 20.59
CA LEU A 290 -10.31 13.25 21.70
C LEU A 290 -11.81 13.25 21.98
N GLN A 291 -12.64 13.05 20.95
CA GLN A 291 -14.09 12.94 21.11
C GLN A 291 -14.50 11.61 21.75
N ASP A 292 -13.69 10.56 21.55
CA ASP A 292 -13.91 9.22 22.10
C ASP A 292 -13.31 9.09 23.52
N GLU A 293 -13.59 10.06 24.40
CA GLU A 293 -13.25 10.03 25.83
C GLU A 293 -13.97 8.86 26.54
N VAL A 294 -13.48 7.62 26.38
CA VAL A 294 -13.14 6.69 27.47
C VAL A 294 -12.06 5.75 26.95
N VAL A 295 -10.87 5.86 27.55
CA VAL A 295 -9.74 4.94 27.47
C VAL A 295 -10.14 3.55 28.00
N GLY A 296 -10.94 2.81 27.24
CA GLY A 296 -11.38 1.45 27.55
C GLY A 296 -10.93 0.41 26.52
N CYS A 297 -10.76 0.79 25.24
CA CYS A 297 -10.54 -0.17 24.16
C CYS A 297 -9.08 -0.39 23.74
N MET A 298 -8.11 0.33 24.30
CA MET A 298 -6.69 0.15 23.92
C MET A 298 -6.03 -1.10 24.51
N PHE A 299 -6.69 -1.80 25.45
CA PHE A 299 -6.09 -2.95 26.17
C PHE A 299 -6.98 -4.19 26.32
N ASP A 300 -8.19 -4.23 25.75
CA ASP A 300 -9.08 -5.41 25.94
C ASP A 300 -9.24 -6.24 24.65
N GLU A 301 -9.10 -7.55 24.81
CA GLU A 301 -8.95 -8.54 23.73
C GLU A 301 -10.27 -9.04 23.14
N LYS A 302 -11.40 -8.35 23.33
CA LYS A 302 -12.69 -8.77 22.76
C LYS A 302 -13.60 -7.61 22.37
N PRO A 303 -14.11 -7.57 21.12
CA PRO A 303 -15.18 -6.65 20.76
C PRO A 303 -16.52 -7.28 21.11
N GLU A 304 -17.16 -6.85 22.20
CA GLU A 304 -18.59 -7.10 22.38
C GLU A 304 -19.41 -6.02 21.68
N ALA A 305 -20.33 -6.49 20.84
CA ALA A 305 -21.16 -5.68 19.97
C ALA A 305 -22.15 -4.83 20.78
N ARG A 306 -21.98 -3.50 20.73
CA ARG A 306 -23.07 -2.56 20.99
C ARG A 306 -23.27 -1.66 19.77
N GLY A 307 -24.40 -1.89 19.10
CA GLY A 307 -24.87 -1.06 18.00
C GLY A 307 -25.19 0.35 18.49
N SER A 308 -24.39 1.30 18.02
CA SER A 308 -24.72 2.72 17.97
C SER A 308 -24.35 3.21 16.56
N PRO A 309 -25.02 4.25 16.03
CA PRO A 309 -24.86 4.64 14.64
C PRO A 309 -23.41 5.06 14.42
N GLU A 310 -22.73 4.35 13.52
CA GLU A 310 -21.30 4.52 13.20
C GLU A 310 -21.03 5.98 12.83
N SER A 311 -20.44 6.74 13.76
CA SER A 311 -19.94 8.08 13.50
C SER A 311 -18.72 7.99 12.57
N GLU A 312 -18.62 8.89 11.59
CA GLU A 312 -17.44 8.99 10.69
C GLU A 312 -16.10 9.07 11.46
N GLY A 313 -16.12 9.56 12.70
CA GLY A 313 -14.95 9.58 13.60
C GLY A 313 -14.50 8.18 14.03
N HIS A 314 -15.44 7.28 14.32
CA HIS A 314 -15.14 5.91 14.76
C HIS A 314 -14.52 5.06 13.64
N ASP A 315 -14.99 5.25 12.39
CA ASP A 315 -14.41 4.61 11.22
C ASP A 315 -12.97 5.07 10.93
N THR A 316 -12.73 6.37 11.10
CA THR A 316 -11.39 6.96 10.92
C THR A 316 -10.43 6.40 11.98
N LEU A 317 -10.87 6.35 13.23
CA LEU A 317 -10.10 5.79 14.34
C LEU A 317 -9.76 4.32 14.12
N LYS A 318 -10.75 3.50 13.75
CA LYS A 318 -10.56 2.07 13.47
C LYS A 318 -9.53 1.82 12.37
N ARG A 319 -9.58 2.60 11.29
CA ARG A 319 -8.60 2.53 10.19
C ARG A 319 -7.18 2.85 10.66
N VAL A 320 -7.01 3.89 11.48
CA VAL A 320 -5.70 4.27 12.02
C VAL A 320 -5.15 3.14 12.90
N VAL A 321 -5.95 2.63 13.84
CA VAL A 321 -5.55 1.54 14.75
C VAL A 321 -5.19 0.27 13.97
N ASN A 322 -6.01 -0.12 13.00
CA ASN A 322 -5.74 -1.26 12.13
C ASN A 322 -4.45 -1.06 11.32
N GLY A 323 -4.26 0.12 10.72
CA GLY A 323 -3.06 0.46 9.97
C GLY A 323 -1.78 0.30 10.81
N PHE A 324 -1.79 0.82 12.04
CA PHE A 324 -0.66 0.63 12.97
C PHE A 324 -0.44 -0.83 13.36
N ARG A 325 -1.52 -1.60 13.60
CA ARG A 325 -1.43 -3.03 13.92
C ARG A 325 -0.75 -3.80 12.78
N TYR A 326 -1.23 -3.62 11.55
CA TYR A 326 -0.69 -4.32 10.38
C TYR A 326 0.75 -3.86 10.05
N LEU A 327 1.05 -2.56 10.17
CA LEU A 327 2.41 -2.06 9.99
C LEU A 327 3.38 -2.66 11.02
N ARG A 328 2.97 -2.72 12.30
CA ARG A 328 3.78 -3.36 13.35
C ARG A 328 4.05 -4.82 13.03
N GLN A 329 3.06 -5.54 12.49
CA GLN A 329 3.22 -6.92 12.06
C GLN A 329 4.21 -7.04 10.90
N ALA A 330 4.07 -6.19 9.87
CA ALA A 330 5.00 -6.13 8.74
C ALA A 330 6.46 -5.85 9.18
N VAL A 331 6.66 -4.93 10.13
CA VAL A 331 7.99 -4.60 10.67
C VAL A 331 8.59 -5.77 11.44
N LYS A 332 7.79 -6.51 12.21
CA LYS A 332 8.26 -7.70 12.95
C LYS A 332 8.81 -8.80 12.04
N LEU A 333 8.38 -8.85 10.79
CA LEU A 333 8.75 -9.92 9.85
C LEU A 333 10.14 -9.73 9.25
N ALA A 334 10.60 -8.49 9.08
CA ALA A 334 11.98 -8.21 8.66
C ALA A 334 12.53 -6.94 9.33
N PRO A 335 12.76 -6.99 10.65
CA PRO A 335 13.10 -5.80 11.43
C PRO A 335 14.35 -5.10 10.89
N GLU A 336 15.36 -5.84 10.45
CA GLU A 336 16.62 -5.29 9.92
C GLU A 336 16.39 -4.40 8.68
N VAL A 337 15.61 -4.88 7.71
CA VAL A 337 15.32 -4.16 6.46
C VAL A 337 14.52 -2.89 6.72
N TRP A 338 13.53 -2.96 7.62
CA TRP A 338 12.74 -1.81 8.03
C TRP A 338 13.57 -0.80 8.82
N THR A 339 14.40 -1.25 9.75
CA THR A 339 15.28 -0.38 10.55
C THR A 339 16.27 0.36 9.66
N GLU A 340 16.88 -0.32 8.67
CA GLU A 340 17.80 0.32 7.72
C GLU A 340 17.10 1.44 6.95
N MET A 341 15.91 1.17 6.40
CA MET A 341 15.12 2.18 5.71
C MET A 341 14.74 3.35 6.64
N LEU A 342 14.31 3.07 7.87
CA LEU A 342 13.95 4.09 8.85
C LEU A 342 15.12 4.98 9.23
N VAL A 343 16.32 4.41 9.41
CA VAL A 343 17.55 5.18 9.67
C VAL A 343 17.87 6.09 8.48
N ARG A 344 17.84 5.56 7.24
CA ARG A 344 18.05 6.38 6.04
C ARG A 344 17.07 7.54 5.96
N MET A 345 15.79 7.28 6.20
CA MET A 345 14.75 8.31 6.18
C MET A 345 14.94 9.33 7.30
N ALA A 346 15.29 8.90 8.51
CA ALA A 346 15.53 9.80 9.65
C ALA A 346 16.72 10.74 9.46
N LEU A 347 17.66 10.41 8.58
CA LEU A 347 18.79 11.27 8.24
C LEU A 347 18.47 12.30 7.14
N THR A 348 17.26 12.28 6.57
CA THR A 348 16.85 13.24 5.54
C THR A 348 16.25 14.52 6.16
N PRO A 349 16.75 15.73 5.82
CA PRO A 349 16.22 16.99 6.35
C PRO A 349 14.72 17.19 6.09
N GLU A 350 14.22 16.65 4.99
CA GLU A 350 12.82 16.75 4.58
C GLU A 350 11.89 16.04 5.57
N VAL A 351 12.32 14.90 6.14
CA VAL A 351 11.57 14.21 7.20
C VAL A 351 11.43 15.11 8.42
N HIS A 352 12.53 15.70 8.91
CA HIS A 352 12.49 16.57 10.08
C HIS A 352 11.57 17.78 9.87
N ARG A 353 11.63 18.40 8.70
CA ARG A 353 10.77 19.54 8.35
C ARG A 353 9.30 19.14 8.39
N PHE A 354 8.95 18.02 7.77
CA PHE A 354 7.57 17.55 7.76
C PHE A 354 7.10 17.11 9.16
N THR A 355 7.95 16.49 9.96
CA THR A 355 7.63 16.17 11.37
C THR A 355 7.33 17.43 12.18
N LEU A 356 8.12 18.50 12.00
CA LEU A 356 7.85 19.79 12.64
C LEU A 356 6.53 20.41 12.17
N ASP A 357 6.21 20.30 10.89
CA ASP A 357 4.92 20.78 10.34
C ASP A 357 3.73 20.02 10.97
N ILE A 358 3.84 18.70 11.12
CA ILE A 358 2.81 17.88 11.80
C ILE A 358 2.68 18.30 13.26
N LEU A 359 3.80 18.37 14.00
CA LEU A 359 3.79 18.72 15.42
C LEU A 359 3.22 20.12 15.68
N SER A 360 3.67 21.11 14.91
CA SER A 360 3.18 22.48 15.02
C SER A 360 1.67 22.56 14.72
N SER A 361 1.21 21.88 13.68
CA SER A 361 -0.22 21.84 13.32
C SER A 361 -1.07 21.18 14.41
N LEU A 362 -0.60 20.07 14.98
CA LEU A 362 -1.25 19.41 16.11
C LEU A 362 -1.29 20.30 17.36
N ILE A 363 -0.18 20.96 17.72
CA ILE A 363 -0.13 21.86 18.88
C ILE A 363 -1.12 23.02 18.71
N ILE A 364 -1.15 23.65 17.54
CA ILE A 364 -2.08 24.74 17.23
C ILE A 364 -3.53 24.27 17.38
N HIS A 365 -3.84 23.10 16.84
CA HIS A 365 -5.18 22.53 16.87
C HIS A 365 -5.63 22.14 18.28
N LEU A 366 -4.77 21.47 19.04
CA LEU A 366 -5.04 21.00 20.40
C LEU A 366 -5.13 22.15 21.42
N LYS A 367 -4.37 23.24 21.23
CA LYS A 367 -4.49 24.46 22.05
C LYS A 367 -5.88 25.09 21.98
N GLY A 368 -6.62 24.88 20.88
CA GLY A 368 -8.00 25.35 20.74
C GLY A 368 -9.05 24.49 21.45
N LYS A 369 -8.70 23.26 21.87
CA LYS A 369 -9.66 22.27 22.43
C LYS A 369 -9.37 21.84 23.86
N ILE A 370 -8.13 21.93 24.31
CA ILE A 370 -7.69 21.46 25.62
C ILE A 370 -7.45 22.67 26.54
N PRO A 371 -8.04 22.71 27.76
CA PRO A 371 -7.77 23.75 28.74
C PRO A 371 -6.28 23.88 29.07
N GLU A 372 -5.78 25.10 29.32
CA GLU A 372 -4.35 25.34 29.62
C GLU A 372 -3.80 24.47 30.77
N THR A 373 -4.66 24.08 31.72
CA THR A 373 -4.30 23.24 32.87
C THR A 373 -3.93 21.80 32.50
N THR A 374 -4.45 21.26 31.39
CA THR A 374 -4.11 19.91 30.91
C THR A 374 -2.76 19.90 30.17
N TRP A 375 -2.41 21.01 29.54
CA TRP A 375 -1.08 21.19 28.92
C TRP A 375 0.03 21.24 29.95
N GLU A 376 -0.20 21.92 31.08
CA GLU A 376 0.73 21.91 32.21
C GLU A 376 0.93 20.49 32.75
N TYR A 377 -0.13 19.70 32.86
CA TYR A 377 -0.06 18.30 33.30
C TYR A 377 0.70 17.39 32.31
N LEU A 378 0.42 17.49 31.00
CA LEU A 378 1.11 16.71 29.97
C LEU A 378 2.59 17.09 29.84
N ALA A 379 2.91 18.38 29.90
CA ALA A 379 4.29 18.86 29.90
C ALA A 379 5.07 18.37 31.14
N LEU A 380 4.43 18.36 32.32
CA LEU A 380 5.01 17.80 33.54
C LEU A 380 5.27 16.28 33.42
N LYS A 381 4.38 15.56 32.73
CA LYS A 381 4.49 14.10 32.53
C LYS A 381 5.56 13.75 31.48
N MET A 382 5.68 14.52 30.40
CA MET A 382 6.78 14.41 29.43
C MET A 382 8.14 14.73 30.05
N ASN A 383 8.24 15.78 30.87
CA ASN A 383 9.47 16.09 31.61
C ASN A 383 9.82 15.01 32.63
N ARG A 384 8.83 14.38 33.29
CA ARG A 384 9.08 13.22 34.16
C ARG A 384 9.51 11.97 33.38
N GLY A 385 8.98 11.74 32.17
CA GLY A 385 9.42 10.64 31.29
C GLY A 385 10.89 10.77 30.87
N ILE A 386 11.31 11.99 30.51
CA ILE A 386 12.71 12.31 30.17
C ILE A 386 13.62 12.18 31.41
N LEU A 387 13.15 12.56 32.61
CA LEU A 387 13.90 12.36 33.86
C LEU A 387 14.04 10.88 34.24
N VAL A 388 13.04 10.04 33.93
CA VAL A 388 13.11 8.59 34.16
C VAL A 388 14.07 7.92 33.18
N GLU A 389 14.12 8.37 31.93
CA GLU A 389 15.14 7.93 30.96
C GLU A 389 16.56 8.38 31.36
N GLN A 390 16.73 9.59 31.92
CA GLN A 390 18.03 10.03 32.47
C GLN A 390 18.42 9.33 33.78
N MET A 391 17.45 8.91 34.61
CA MET A 391 17.72 8.06 35.78
C MET A 391 18.06 6.62 35.39
N LEU A 392 17.45 6.07 34.33
CA LEU A 392 17.74 4.73 33.81
C LEU A 392 19.03 4.67 32.97
N CYS A 393 19.43 5.77 32.32
CA CYS A 393 20.75 5.90 31.68
C CYS A 393 21.90 6.21 32.67
N GLY A 394 21.61 6.43 33.95
CA GLY A 394 22.60 6.67 35.01
C GLY A 394 23.28 5.41 35.56
N GLU A 395 22.88 4.21 35.13
CA GLU A 395 23.41 2.93 35.62
C GLU A 395 24.45 2.25 34.69
N VAL A 396 25.14 3.02 33.83
CA VAL A 396 26.28 2.52 33.03
C VAL A 396 27.60 3.28 33.27
N GLU A 397 27.77 3.92 34.43
CA GLU A 397 29.10 4.40 34.90
C GLU A 397 29.56 3.65 36.16
N GLY A 398 29.29 2.34 36.21
CA GLY A 398 29.75 1.42 37.25
C GLY A 398 31.08 0.72 36.97
N GLU A 399 31.78 0.99 35.86
CA GLU A 399 32.97 0.22 35.45
C GLU A 399 34.25 1.03 35.16
N ALA A 400 34.32 2.31 35.57
CA ALA A 400 35.54 3.12 35.41
C ALA A 400 36.00 3.84 36.70
N ARG A 401 35.79 3.23 37.87
CA ARG A 401 36.44 3.66 39.14
C ARG A 401 37.11 2.49 39.86
N SER A 402 38.04 1.84 39.15
CA SER A 402 39.13 1.09 39.76
C SER A 402 40.46 1.56 39.18
N PHE A 403 40.69 2.88 39.11
CA PHE A 403 42.00 3.43 38.72
C PHE A 403 42.18 4.90 39.13
N LYS A 404 41.78 5.29 40.36
CA LYS A 404 42.23 6.58 40.93
C LYS A 404 42.09 6.72 42.45
N ASN A 405 42.40 5.67 43.20
CA ASN A 405 42.80 5.81 44.60
C ASN A 405 44.33 5.71 44.68
N SER A 406 44.99 6.81 44.36
CA SER A 406 46.33 7.12 44.85
C SER A 406 46.55 8.62 44.69
N PHE A 407 47.10 9.20 45.75
CA PHE A 407 47.45 10.62 45.92
C PHE A 407 46.33 11.54 46.38
N ASP A 408 45.89 11.21 47.58
CA ASP A 408 45.67 12.15 48.67
C ASP A 408 46.90 13.07 48.90
N HIS A 409 46.67 14.34 49.23
CA HIS A 409 47.48 15.28 50.04
C HIS A 409 47.65 16.69 49.44
N GLY A 410 47.21 17.70 50.22
CA GLY A 410 47.88 19.00 50.25
C GLY A 410 47.01 20.24 50.04
N HIS A 411 46.53 20.80 51.15
CA HIS A 411 46.38 22.23 51.44
C HIS A 411 46.72 23.27 50.35
N GLY A 412 45.86 24.29 50.23
CA GLY A 412 46.36 25.68 50.17
C GLY A 412 45.73 26.63 49.13
N ALA A 413 44.80 27.46 49.62
CA ALA A 413 44.74 28.92 49.47
C ALA A 413 44.44 29.63 48.11
N LEU A 414 43.71 30.75 48.28
CA LEU A 414 43.69 32.04 47.52
C LEU A 414 42.58 32.30 46.48
N ASN A 415 41.57 33.06 46.95
CA ASN A 415 41.11 34.39 46.50
C ASN A 415 41.08 34.78 45.01
N GLY A 416 39.95 35.35 44.58
CA GLY A 416 39.89 36.37 43.52
C GLY A 416 38.52 36.56 42.84
N THR A 417 37.79 37.61 43.20
CA THR A 417 36.59 38.14 42.52
C THR A 417 36.97 39.07 41.33
N PRO A 418 36.01 39.41 40.42
CA PRO A 418 36.27 39.67 38.99
C PRO A 418 36.33 41.16 38.59
N ALA A 419 36.77 41.43 37.35
CA ALA A 419 36.67 42.76 36.73
C ALA A 419 36.25 42.71 35.24
N TYR A 420 35.56 43.79 34.86
CA TYR A 420 34.76 44.13 33.68
C TYR A 420 35.52 44.49 32.38
N ALA A 421 34.72 44.71 31.31
CA ALA A 421 34.91 45.55 30.10
C ALA A 421 35.31 44.78 28.81
N SER A 422 34.84 45.09 27.59
CA SER A 422 33.93 46.10 27.02
C SER A 422 33.65 45.78 25.53
N CYS A 423 32.51 46.24 25.01
CA CYS A 423 32.13 46.28 23.57
C CYS A 423 32.81 47.51 22.89
N PRO A 424 33.04 47.56 21.54
CA PRO A 424 32.01 48.05 20.60
C PRO A 424 32.14 47.64 19.10
N TYR A 425 31.03 47.47 18.37
CA TYR A 425 30.60 48.30 17.20
C TYR A 425 29.47 47.67 16.37
N ARG A 426 28.55 48.54 15.96
CA ARG A 426 27.29 48.32 15.24
C ARG A 426 27.30 49.18 13.96
N LYS A 427 26.82 48.66 12.82
CA LYS A 427 26.30 49.34 11.60
C LYS A 427 25.61 48.21 10.80
N GLY A 428 24.34 48.20 10.39
CA GLY A 428 23.32 49.23 10.15
C GLY A 428 23.08 49.34 8.63
N ILE A 429 21.88 48.97 8.13
CA ILE A 429 21.08 49.60 7.04
C ILE A 429 19.80 48.76 6.74
N GLU A 430 18.75 49.50 6.40
CA GLU A 430 17.31 49.23 6.51
C GLU A 430 16.60 48.52 5.33
N VAL A 431 15.45 47.96 5.73
CA VAL A 431 14.15 47.75 5.06
C VAL A 431 13.86 48.55 3.78
N ASN A 432 13.25 47.88 2.79
CA ASN A 432 12.34 48.52 1.84
C ASN A 432 11.12 47.62 1.55
N GLN A 433 9.92 48.15 1.80
CA GLN A 433 8.62 47.51 1.59
C GLN A 433 7.83 48.25 0.48
N ARG A 434 7.15 47.46 -0.36
CA ARG A 434 6.01 47.76 -1.28
C ARG A 434 6.29 48.19 -2.73
N LYS A 435 5.85 47.33 -3.65
CA LYS A 435 4.79 47.54 -4.68
C LYS A 435 4.52 46.17 -5.33
N LEU A 436 3.38 45.52 -5.03
CA LEU A 436 2.09 45.55 -5.76
C LEU A 436 2.07 44.73 -7.07
N GLU A 437 1.30 43.65 -7.02
CA GLU A 437 0.36 43.16 -8.06
C GLU A 437 0.88 42.77 -9.46
N ASN A 438 0.96 41.46 -9.75
CA ASN A 438 0.22 40.80 -10.86
C ASN A 438 0.39 39.26 -10.86
N PRO A 439 -0.70 38.45 -10.85
CA PRO A 439 -0.62 36.98 -10.93
C PRO A 439 -0.90 36.48 -12.35
N LYS A 440 0.14 36.37 -13.19
CA LYS A 440 0.14 35.58 -14.44
C LYS A 440 1.56 35.18 -14.83
N ALA A 441 1.94 33.93 -14.56
CA ALA A 441 2.98 33.22 -15.32
C ALA A 441 2.86 31.71 -15.03
N LEU A 442 1.99 31.09 -15.82
CA LEU A 442 1.88 29.65 -16.05
C LEU A 442 2.58 29.39 -17.40
N ILE A 443 3.14 28.19 -17.57
CA ILE A 443 3.71 27.60 -18.81
C ILE A 443 5.21 27.87 -19.02
N TYR A 444 6.06 26.94 -18.60
CA TYR A 444 6.83 26.02 -19.46
C TYR A 444 7.35 24.83 -18.63
#